data_AF-A0A6H2BUY6-F1
#
_entry.id   AF-A0A6H2BUY6-F1
#
_cell.length_a   1.000
_cell.length_b   1.000
_cell.length_c   1.000
_cell.angle_alpha   90.00
_cell.angle_beta   90.00
_cell.angle_gamma   90.00
#
_symmetry.space_group_name_H-M   'P 1'
#
loop_
_entity.id
_entity.type
_entity.pdbx_description
1 polymer ?
#
loop_
_entity_poly.entity_id
_entity_poly.type
_entity_poly.pdbx_seq_one_letter_code
_entity_poly.pdbx_strand_id
1 'polypeptide(L)'
;MSATSAYRNSNMNLQKWAAALGGVAVLILSLTPTANAKPIPAKATICSPVNGQWYFGGKPGPIITQKGKQLSVDMSVYGRPTATGKFLNETQIEVTFPDDGTFIGTLNRRGQIIWNNATVWEARDFSGTWKFLGRPGPIVTQTGDQLSVDMSAYGRPVAKGTVTPPSAAKVNFPDDGTFGATLVSPSCIEWTNTTIWTK
;
A
#
# COMPACT_ATOMS: atom_id res chain seq x y z
N MET A 1 -12.73 -13.54 -31.97
CA MET A 1 -12.60 -12.26 -32.68
C MET A 1 -13.03 -11.18 -31.69
N SER A 2 -12.08 -10.64 -30.92
CA SER A 2 -11.47 -9.30 -31.10
C SER A 2 -12.41 -8.18 -30.63
N ALA A 3 -12.18 -7.65 -29.40
CA ALA A 3 -11.56 -6.36 -29.10
C ALA A 3 -12.48 -5.16 -29.44
N THR A 4 -12.79 -4.23 -28.53
CA THR A 4 -11.87 -3.14 -28.18
C THR A 4 -12.30 -2.47 -26.87
N SER A 5 -11.39 -2.43 -25.89
CA SER A 5 -11.47 -1.59 -24.69
C SER A 5 -10.98 -0.18 -25.05
N ALA A 6 -11.83 0.83 -24.92
CA ALA A 6 -11.45 2.22 -25.07
C ALA A 6 -11.11 2.83 -23.71
N TYR A 7 -9.83 2.70 -23.36
CA TYR A 7 -9.18 3.34 -22.22
C TYR A 7 -9.08 4.85 -22.47
N ARG A 8 -9.97 5.66 -21.86
CA ARG A 8 -9.78 7.13 -21.79
C ARG A 8 -8.87 7.46 -20.61
N ASN A 9 -7.62 7.71 -20.95
CA ASN A 9 -6.61 8.36 -20.13
C ASN A 9 -7.09 9.78 -19.77
N SER A 10 -7.62 9.96 -18.56
CA SER A 10 -7.84 11.29 -17.98
C SER A 10 -6.50 11.79 -17.45
N ASN A 11 -5.78 12.52 -18.30
CA ASN A 11 -4.65 13.37 -17.92
C ASN A 11 -5.11 14.37 -16.85
N MET A 12 -5.00 14.01 -15.57
CA MET A 12 -5.21 14.92 -14.45
C MET A 12 -3.87 15.55 -14.04
N ASN A 13 -3.64 16.73 -14.60
CA ASN A 13 -2.99 17.90 -13.99
C ASN A 13 -1.79 17.63 -13.05
N LEU A 14 -0.67 17.19 -13.62
CA LEU A 14 0.63 17.04 -12.97
C LEU A 14 1.40 18.37 -12.77
N GLN A 15 0.76 19.54 -12.93
CA GLN A 15 1.45 20.85 -12.95
C GLN A 15 1.36 21.70 -11.68
N LYS A 16 0.82 21.20 -10.56
CA LYS A 16 0.80 21.99 -9.30
C LYS A 16 1.95 21.73 -8.32
N TRP A 17 2.98 20.97 -8.71
CA TRP A 17 4.06 20.60 -7.79
C TRP A 17 5.45 20.97 -8.35
N ALA A 18 5.68 22.27 -8.54
CA ALA A 18 7.01 22.87 -8.55
C ALA A 18 6.89 24.40 -8.51
N ALA A 19 7.18 25.02 -7.36
CA ALA A 19 7.95 26.27 -7.24
C ALA A 19 7.72 26.91 -5.86
N ALA A 20 8.68 26.75 -4.97
CA ALA A 20 8.90 27.68 -3.88
C ALA A 20 10.41 27.90 -3.78
N LEU A 21 10.92 28.93 -4.47
CA LEU A 21 12.12 29.68 -4.10
C LEU A 21 11.99 31.09 -4.69
N GLY A 22 12.01 32.09 -3.82
CA GLY A 22 12.06 33.50 -4.21
C GLY A 22 13.48 33.97 -4.55
N GLY A 23 13.55 35.16 -5.14
CA GLY A 23 14.70 36.06 -4.99
C GLY A 23 15.56 36.31 -6.23
N VAL A 24 15.53 37.59 -6.65
CA VAL A 24 16.58 38.36 -7.37
C VAL A 24 16.74 38.12 -8.87
N ALA A 25 16.43 39.18 -9.63
CA ALA A 25 16.70 39.29 -11.05
C ALA A 25 18.20 39.41 -11.33
N VAL A 26 18.75 38.48 -12.11
CA VAL A 26 20.06 38.61 -12.76
C VAL A 26 19.90 38.14 -14.20
N LEU A 27 20.22 39.04 -15.14
CA LEU A 27 20.07 38.86 -16.58
C LEU A 27 21.40 38.32 -17.14
N ILE A 28 21.48 37.03 -17.50
CA ILE A 28 22.65 36.49 -18.25
C ILE A 28 22.21 35.44 -19.28
N LEU A 29 22.80 35.64 -20.47
CA LEU A 29 22.80 34.94 -21.76
C LEU A 29 22.25 33.50 -21.86
N SER A 30 21.51 33.31 -22.95
CA SER A 30 20.92 32.07 -23.45
C SER A 30 21.93 30.95 -23.70
N LEU A 31 21.86 29.90 -22.87
CA LEU A 31 22.33 28.55 -23.19
C LEU A 31 21.09 27.70 -23.56
N THR A 32 21.13 27.09 -24.73
CA THR A 32 20.11 26.15 -25.23
C THR A 32 19.88 25.02 -24.21
N PRO A 33 18.64 24.73 -23.78
CA PRO A 33 18.40 23.57 -22.94
C PRO A 33 18.57 22.30 -23.78
N THR A 34 19.64 21.56 -23.49
CA THR A 34 19.80 20.15 -23.86
C THR A 34 18.60 19.36 -23.34
N ALA A 35 17.93 18.69 -24.28
CA ALA A 35 17.07 17.52 -24.12
C ALA A 35 16.36 17.37 -22.75
N ASN A 36 15.06 17.67 -22.75
CA ASN A 36 14.12 17.14 -21.76
C ASN A 36 14.22 15.61 -21.73
N ALA A 37 15.07 15.08 -20.86
CA ALA A 37 15.02 13.67 -20.50
C ALA A 37 13.68 13.45 -19.80
N LYS A 38 12.75 12.79 -20.50
CA LYS A 38 11.52 12.26 -19.90
C LYS A 38 11.91 11.52 -18.62
N PRO A 39 11.36 11.87 -17.44
CA PRO A 39 11.62 11.11 -16.23
C PRO A 39 11.30 9.65 -16.51
N ILE A 40 12.30 8.78 -16.45
CA ILE A 40 12.08 7.35 -16.50
C ILE A 40 11.15 7.06 -15.31
N PRO A 41 9.95 6.48 -15.53
CA PRO A 41 9.07 6.17 -14.43
C PRO A 41 9.85 5.32 -13.43
N ALA A 42 9.93 5.81 -12.19
CA ALA A 42 10.45 5.02 -11.08
C ALA A 42 9.83 3.63 -11.17
N LYS A 43 10.66 2.59 -11.08
CA LYS A 43 10.25 1.18 -11.07
C LYS A 43 8.94 1.08 -10.28
N ALA A 44 7.86 0.68 -10.95
CA ALA A 44 6.53 0.65 -10.37
C ALA A 44 6.63 0.04 -8.97
N THR A 45 6.24 0.78 -7.95
CA THR A 45 6.30 0.29 -6.58
C THR A 45 5.28 -0.85 -6.48
N ILE A 46 5.78 -2.09 -6.53
CA ILE A 46 4.92 -3.27 -6.53
C ILE A 46 4.43 -3.48 -5.10
N CYS A 47 3.13 -3.26 -4.90
CA CYS A 47 2.39 -3.70 -3.73
C CYS A 47 2.65 -5.19 -3.46
N SER A 48 3.21 -5.53 -2.30
CA SER A 48 3.21 -6.93 -1.87
C SER A 48 1.79 -7.28 -1.42
N PRO A 49 1.18 -8.36 -1.94
CA PRO A 49 -0.17 -8.73 -1.54
C PRO A 49 -0.20 -9.49 -0.20
N VAL A 50 0.96 -9.71 0.45
CA VAL A 50 1.05 -10.51 1.69
C VAL A 50 1.89 -9.88 2.81
N ASN A 51 2.81 -8.95 2.51
CA ASN A 51 3.75 -8.48 3.53
C ASN A 51 3.08 -7.76 4.71
N GLY A 52 3.59 -8.06 5.90
CA GLY A 52 3.31 -7.38 7.15
C GLY A 52 2.47 -8.18 8.14
N GLN A 53 1.97 -7.49 9.16
CA GLN A 53 1.24 -8.04 10.28
C GLN A 53 -0.20 -8.38 9.90
N TRP A 54 -0.57 -9.66 10.00
CA TRP A 54 -1.94 -10.14 9.81
C TRP A 54 -2.66 -10.29 11.14
N TYR A 55 -3.99 -10.29 11.10
CA TYR A 55 -4.86 -10.45 12.27
C TYR A 55 -5.69 -11.72 12.13
N PHE A 56 -5.93 -12.40 13.25
CA PHE A 56 -6.83 -13.55 13.34
C PHE A 56 -7.77 -13.36 14.52
N GLY A 57 -9.08 -13.47 14.30
CA GLY A 57 -10.08 -13.24 15.35
C GLY A 57 -10.00 -11.84 15.97
N GLY A 58 -9.64 -10.82 15.18
CA GLY A 58 -9.48 -9.44 15.63
C GLY A 58 -8.21 -9.14 16.44
N LYS A 59 -7.34 -10.13 16.68
CA LYS A 59 -6.09 -9.97 17.43
C LYS A 59 -4.89 -9.93 16.48
N PRO A 60 -3.82 -9.16 16.80
CA PRO A 60 -2.56 -9.26 16.08
C PRO A 60 -2.08 -10.71 16.04
N GLY A 61 -1.77 -11.18 14.85
CA GLY A 61 -1.42 -12.56 14.55
C GLY A 61 -0.02 -12.68 13.94
N PRO A 62 0.15 -13.44 12.85
CA PRO A 62 1.47 -13.67 12.29
C PRO A 62 1.96 -12.53 11.41
N ILE A 63 3.29 -12.43 11.26
CA ILE A 63 3.94 -11.48 10.36
C ILE A 63 4.43 -12.26 9.13
N ILE A 64 3.98 -11.86 7.94
CA ILE A 64 4.46 -12.46 6.69
C ILE A 64 5.55 -11.56 6.09
N THR A 65 6.67 -12.18 5.72
CA THR A 65 7.74 -11.57 4.94
C THR A 65 7.90 -12.31 3.61
N GLN A 66 7.85 -11.57 2.52
CA GLN A 66 8.00 -12.05 1.15
C GLN A 66 9.38 -11.69 0.60
N LYS A 67 10.08 -12.68 0.05
CA LYS A 67 11.29 -12.51 -0.74
C LYS A 67 11.14 -13.20 -2.09
N GLY A 68 10.86 -12.40 -3.13
CA GLY A 68 10.50 -12.95 -4.44
C GLY A 68 9.20 -13.73 -4.38
N LYS A 69 9.22 -15.02 -4.73
CA LYS A 69 8.08 -15.93 -4.60
C LYS A 69 8.02 -16.67 -3.27
N GLN A 70 9.05 -16.57 -2.43
CA GLN A 70 9.10 -17.27 -1.14
C GLN A 70 8.54 -16.42 -0.02
N LEU A 71 7.98 -17.08 0.98
CA LEU A 71 7.36 -16.51 2.16
C LEU A 71 8.02 -17.07 3.42
N SER A 72 8.24 -16.21 4.39
CA SER A 72 8.49 -16.57 5.79
C SER A 72 7.32 -16.06 6.60
N VAL A 73 6.73 -16.91 7.43
CA VAL A 73 5.60 -16.56 8.29
C VAL A 73 6.05 -16.69 9.74
N ASP A 74 6.29 -15.56 10.37
CA ASP A 74 6.61 -15.50 11.80
C ASP A 74 5.33 -15.74 12.61
N MET A 75 5.31 -16.88 13.31
CA MET A 75 4.22 -17.34 14.16
C MET A 75 4.53 -17.18 15.65
N SER A 76 5.60 -16.46 15.99
CA SER A 76 6.10 -16.33 17.37
C SER A 76 5.08 -15.75 18.34
N VAL A 77 4.13 -14.92 17.87
CA VAL A 77 3.00 -14.43 18.69
C VAL A 77 2.16 -15.55 19.30
N TYR A 78 2.16 -16.73 18.66
CA TYR A 78 1.45 -17.92 19.12
C TYR A 78 2.38 -18.94 19.79
N GLY A 79 3.67 -18.60 19.98
CA GLY A 79 4.67 -19.55 20.50
C GLY A 79 5.00 -20.69 19.55
N ARG A 80 4.75 -20.53 18.24
CA ARG A 80 4.92 -21.57 17.22
C ARG A 80 6.17 -21.33 16.36
N PRO A 81 6.75 -22.38 15.75
CA PRO A 81 7.86 -22.24 14.80
C PRO A 81 7.51 -21.34 13.60
N THR A 82 8.53 -20.72 13.01
CA THR A 82 8.37 -19.98 11.74
C THR A 82 7.95 -20.94 10.62
N ALA A 83 6.89 -20.59 9.91
CA ALA A 83 6.42 -21.35 8.75
C ALA A 83 7.08 -20.82 7.46
N THR A 84 7.19 -21.69 6.47
CA THR A 84 7.74 -21.33 5.15
C THR A 84 6.69 -21.50 4.08
N GLY A 85 6.69 -20.64 3.07
CA GLY A 85 5.70 -20.73 2.00
C GLY A 85 6.18 -20.19 0.67
N LYS A 86 5.26 -20.19 -0.29
CA LYS A 86 5.49 -19.66 -1.63
C LYS A 86 4.19 -19.19 -2.29
N PHE A 87 4.31 -18.32 -3.27
CA PHE A 87 3.21 -18.05 -4.20
C PHE A 87 3.02 -19.22 -5.16
N LEU A 88 1.79 -19.68 -5.30
CA LEU A 88 1.36 -20.59 -6.36
C LEU A 88 0.98 -19.81 -7.63
N ASN A 89 0.29 -18.68 -7.46
CA ASN A 89 -0.09 -17.74 -8.51
C ASN A 89 -0.37 -16.36 -7.90
N GLU A 90 -0.98 -15.43 -8.65
CA GLU A 90 -1.23 -14.06 -8.20
C GLU A 90 -2.23 -13.93 -7.03
N THR A 91 -3.05 -14.95 -6.79
CA THR A 91 -4.11 -14.92 -5.77
C THR A 91 -4.01 -16.07 -4.78
N GLN A 92 -3.01 -16.95 -4.89
CA GLN A 92 -2.86 -18.11 -4.02
C GLN A 92 -1.43 -18.26 -3.50
N ILE A 93 -1.34 -18.57 -2.22
CA ILE A 93 -0.12 -18.93 -1.52
C ILE A 93 -0.25 -20.32 -0.90
N GLU A 94 0.87 -21.02 -0.78
CA GLU A 94 1.01 -22.26 -0.05
C GLU A 94 1.97 -22.01 1.12
N VAL A 95 1.59 -22.40 2.33
CA VAL A 95 2.43 -22.26 3.53
C VAL A 95 2.46 -23.58 4.29
N THR A 96 3.67 -24.04 4.60
CA THR A 96 3.95 -25.23 5.40
C THR A 96 4.38 -24.82 6.80
N PHE A 97 3.59 -25.22 7.79
CA PHE A 97 3.84 -25.05 9.21
C PHE A 97 4.54 -26.31 9.75
N PRO A 98 5.75 -26.20 10.32
CA PRO A 98 6.52 -27.37 10.76
C PRO A 98 5.82 -28.25 11.80
N ASP A 99 4.87 -27.68 12.55
CA ASP A 99 4.19 -28.29 13.70
C ASP A 99 2.75 -28.71 13.41
N ASP A 100 2.26 -28.60 12.16
CA ASP A 100 0.84 -28.79 11.84
C ASP A 100 0.63 -29.38 10.44
N GLY A 101 0.95 -28.63 9.38
CA GLY A 101 0.73 -29.10 8.02
C GLY A 101 0.92 -28.02 6.95
N THR A 102 0.46 -28.31 5.73
CA THR A 102 0.52 -27.36 4.61
C THR A 102 -0.88 -26.88 4.25
N PHE A 103 -1.04 -25.56 4.15
CA PHE A 103 -2.31 -24.90 3.87
C PHE A 103 -2.21 -23.97 2.67
N ILE A 104 -3.33 -23.85 1.95
CA ILE A 104 -3.47 -22.95 0.80
C ILE A 104 -4.29 -21.74 1.24
N GLY A 105 -3.72 -20.55 1.07
CA GLY A 105 -4.37 -19.28 1.33
C GLY A 105 -4.79 -18.61 0.02
N THR A 106 -6.06 -18.19 -0.07
CA THR A 106 -6.59 -17.40 -1.19
C THR A 106 -6.66 -15.92 -0.80
N LEU A 107 -6.00 -15.08 -1.59
CA LEU A 107 -5.93 -13.63 -1.43
C LEU A 107 -7.12 -12.98 -2.15
N ASN A 108 -8.00 -12.30 -1.42
CA ASN A 108 -9.18 -11.66 -2.02
C ASN A 108 -8.93 -10.22 -2.49
N ARG A 109 -7.70 -9.71 -2.35
CA ARG A 109 -7.28 -8.32 -2.60
C ARG A 109 -8.08 -7.25 -1.84
N ARG A 110 -8.80 -7.63 -0.79
CA ARG A 110 -9.52 -6.76 0.14
C ARG A 110 -9.04 -7.01 1.56
N GLY A 111 -7.75 -7.26 1.71
CA GLY A 111 -7.11 -7.41 3.02
C GLY A 111 -7.49 -8.70 3.71
N GLN A 112 -7.78 -9.79 2.98
CA GLN A 112 -8.01 -11.09 3.59
C GLN A 112 -7.23 -12.21 2.89
N ILE A 113 -6.75 -13.15 3.71
CA ILE A 113 -6.29 -14.48 3.29
C ILE A 113 -7.33 -15.48 3.80
N ILE A 114 -7.98 -16.18 2.88
CA ILE A 114 -8.95 -17.24 3.19
C ILE A 114 -8.23 -18.58 3.03
N TRP A 115 -8.01 -19.28 4.14
CA TRP A 115 -7.31 -20.56 4.14
C TRP A 115 -8.24 -21.71 3.83
N ASN A 116 -7.70 -22.78 3.25
CA ASN A 116 -8.44 -24.00 2.94
C ASN A 116 -8.96 -24.77 4.18
N ASN A 117 -8.51 -24.40 5.39
CA ASN A 117 -9.06 -24.88 6.66
C ASN A 117 -10.18 -23.98 7.23
N ALA A 118 -10.76 -23.11 6.40
CA ALA A 118 -11.82 -22.14 6.74
C ALA A 118 -11.41 -21.00 7.71
N THR A 119 -10.14 -20.90 8.10
CA THR A 119 -9.66 -19.72 8.84
C THR A 119 -9.47 -18.52 7.92
N VAL A 120 -9.65 -17.32 8.47
CA VAL A 120 -9.48 -16.06 7.73
C VAL A 120 -8.48 -15.18 8.47
N TRP A 121 -7.44 -14.73 7.77
CA TRP A 121 -6.51 -13.72 8.26
C TRP A 121 -6.84 -12.39 7.61
N GLU A 122 -6.74 -11.30 8.37
CA GLU A 122 -7.21 -9.97 7.95
C GLU A 122 -6.13 -8.91 8.11
N ALA A 123 -6.05 -7.99 7.15
CA ALA A 123 -5.32 -6.74 7.28
C ALA A 123 -6.24 -5.72 7.94
N ARG A 124 -5.83 -5.19 9.10
CA ARG A 124 -6.67 -4.28 9.92
C ARG A 124 -6.01 -2.97 10.31
N ASP A 125 -4.69 -2.88 10.17
CA ASP A 125 -3.91 -1.77 10.68
C ASP A 125 -3.39 -0.88 9.56
N PHE A 126 -3.99 0.30 9.44
CA PHE A 126 -3.53 1.36 8.55
C PHE A 126 -2.30 2.09 9.10
N SER A 127 -1.95 1.91 10.37
CA SER A 127 -0.87 2.65 11.00
C SER A 127 0.48 2.38 10.36
N GLY A 128 1.35 3.39 10.40
CA GLY A 128 2.74 3.30 10.01
C GLY A 128 3.16 4.39 9.03
N THR A 129 4.42 4.32 8.64
CA THR A 129 5.00 5.20 7.63
C THR A 129 4.77 4.60 6.25
N TRP A 130 4.16 5.37 5.37
CA TRP A 130 3.81 4.97 4.03
C TRP A 130 4.68 5.67 2.99
N LYS A 131 4.76 5.04 1.82
CA LYS A 131 5.43 5.55 0.63
C LYS A 131 4.40 5.71 -0.48
N PHE A 132 4.40 6.87 -1.13
CA PHE A 132 3.69 7.10 -2.38
C PHE A 132 4.70 7.22 -3.52
N LEU A 133 4.52 6.42 -4.57
CA LEU A 133 5.47 6.32 -5.70
C LEU A 133 6.92 6.05 -5.24
N GLY A 134 7.08 5.20 -4.22
CA GLY A 134 8.37 4.84 -3.64
C GLY A 134 9.01 5.91 -2.76
N ARG A 135 8.40 7.09 -2.63
CA ARG A 135 8.90 8.18 -1.78
C ARG A 135 8.27 8.09 -0.40
N PRO A 136 9.07 8.04 0.69
CA PRO A 136 8.55 8.19 2.04
C PRO A 136 7.68 9.45 2.15
N GLY A 137 6.57 9.36 2.87
CA GLY A 137 5.74 10.53 3.08
C GLY A 137 4.76 10.38 4.22
N PRO A 138 3.54 9.87 3.96
CA PRO A 138 2.48 9.93 4.95
C PRO A 138 2.79 9.08 6.16
N ILE A 139 2.54 9.62 7.35
CA ILE A 139 2.49 8.84 8.58
C ILE A 139 1.02 8.70 8.95
N VAL A 140 0.53 7.46 8.98
CA VAL A 140 -0.84 7.16 9.38
C VAL A 140 -0.81 6.72 10.84
N THR A 141 -1.65 7.35 11.66
CA THR A 141 -1.95 6.93 13.02
C THR A 141 -3.39 6.45 13.08
N GLN A 142 -3.62 5.24 13.59
CA GLN A 142 -4.95 4.69 13.83
C GLN A 142 -5.21 4.56 15.32
N THR A 143 -6.32 5.13 15.80
CA THR A 143 -6.81 4.99 17.18
C THR A 143 -8.24 4.48 17.14
N GLY A 144 -8.43 3.19 17.40
CA GLY A 144 -9.71 2.51 17.15
C GLY A 144 -10.06 2.61 15.65
N ASP A 145 -11.24 3.15 15.36
CA ASP A 145 -11.68 3.38 13.98
C ASP A 145 -11.30 4.76 13.45
N GLN A 146 -10.57 5.60 14.20
CA GLN A 146 -10.17 6.94 13.75
C GLN A 146 -8.79 6.91 13.10
N LEU A 147 -8.64 7.61 11.97
CA LEU A 147 -7.38 7.83 11.27
C LEU A 147 -6.94 9.29 11.33
N SER A 148 -5.66 9.49 11.59
CA SER A 148 -4.95 10.75 11.35
C SER A 148 -3.82 10.47 10.37
N VAL A 149 -3.81 11.18 9.24
CA VAL A 149 -2.78 11.04 8.22
C VAL A 149 -1.96 12.32 8.19
N ASP A 150 -0.76 12.25 8.75
CA ASP A 150 0.21 13.32 8.66
C ASP A 150 0.82 13.34 7.25
N MET A 151 0.58 14.45 6.54
CA MET A 151 1.04 14.70 5.18
C MET A 151 2.14 15.78 5.14
N SER A 152 2.74 16.11 6.29
CA SER A 152 3.75 17.16 6.45
C SER A 152 4.97 16.97 5.56
N ALA A 153 5.35 15.72 5.26
CA ALA A 153 6.41 15.38 4.30
C ALA A 153 6.16 15.95 2.88
N TYR A 154 4.91 16.30 2.56
CA TYR A 154 4.52 16.93 1.31
C TYR A 154 4.09 18.40 1.47
N GLY A 155 4.27 18.99 2.67
CA GLY A 155 3.82 20.34 2.98
C GLY A 155 2.30 20.50 2.99
N ARG A 156 1.56 19.41 3.25
CA ARG A 156 0.09 19.39 3.20
C ARG A 156 -0.53 19.30 4.61
N PRO A 157 -1.77 19.78 4.81
CA PRO A 157 -2.49 19.64 6.07
C PRO A 157 -2.69 18.17 6.49
N VAL A 158 -2.88 17.95 7.79
CA VAL A 158 -3.24 16.63 8.34
C VAL A 158 -4.64 16.23 7.84
N ALA A 159 -4.75 15.05 7.25
CA ALA A 159 -6.03 14.47 6.85
C ALA A 159 -6.62 13.60 7.96
N LYS A 160 -7.96 13.48 7.98
CA LYS A 160 -8.70 12.74 9.00
C LYS A 160 -9.62 11.74 8.34
N GLY A 161 -9.78 10.57 8.94
CA GLY A 161 -10.63 9.53 8.37
C GLY A 161 -11.17 8.55 9.38
N THR A 162 -11.99 7.65 8.89
CA THR A 162 -12.55 6.55 9.67
C THR A 162 -12.34 5.21 8.97
N VAL A 163 -11.99 4.20 9.75
CA VAL A 163 -11.90 2.80 9.31
C VAL A 163 -13.30 2.21 9.28
N THR A 164 -13.58 1.44 8.23
CA THR A 164 -14.70 0.50 8.14
C THR A 164 -14.08 -0.89 8.12
N PRO A 165 -14.03 -1.59 9.28
CA PRO A 165 -13.36 -2.87 9.38
C PRO A 165 -13.89 -3.91 8.37
N PRO A 166 -13.05 -4.89 7.96
CA PRO A 166 -11.68 -5.10 8.43
C PRO A 166 -10.65 -4.20 7.77
N SER A 167 -10.82 -3.83 6.49
CA SER A 167 -9.73 -3.35 5.63
C SER A 167 -10.04 -2.08 4.87
N ALA A 168 -11.24 -1.50 5.02
CA ALA A 168 -11.63 -0.29 4.31
C ALA A 168 -11.49 0.95 5.20
N ALA A 169 -11.31 2.11 4.61
CA ALA A 169 -11.39 3.39 5.29
C ALA A 169 -11.88 4.49 4.36
N LYS A 170 -12.30 5.61 4.94
CA LYS A 170 -12.65 6.85 4.22
C LYS A 170 -11.88 8.00 4.88
N VAL A 171 -11.10 8.74 4.09
CA VAL A 171 -10.21 9.81 4.59
C VAL A 171 -10.49 11.11 3.85
N ASN A 172 -10.73 12.18 4.59
CA ASN A 172 -10.89 13.54 4.10
C ASN A 172 -9.55 14.30 4.19
N PHE A 173 -9.03 14.69 3.03
CA PHE A 173 -7.88 15.56 2.85
C PHE A 173 -8.39 16.99 2.67
N PRO A 174 -8.15 17.91 3.64
CA PRO A 174 -8.77 19.23 3.65
C PRO A 174 -8.47 20.09 2.42
N ASP A 175 -7.37 19.81 1.73
CA ASP A 175 -6.86 20.54 0.58
C ASP A 175 -7.19 19.90 -0.78
N ASP A 176 -7.94 18.79 -0.80
CA ASP A 176 -8.18 18.00 -2.02
C ASP A 176 -9.60 17.41 -2.06
N GLY A 177 -9.94 16.55 -1.09
CA GLY A 177 -11.25 15.91 -1.02
C GLY A 177 -11.26 14.64 -0.16
N THR A 178 -12.36 13.90 -0.24
CA THR A 178 -12.52 12.64 0.49
C THR A 178 -12.32 11.43 -0.42
N PHE A 179 -11.45 10.51 -0.01
CA PHE A 179 -11.13 9.29 -0.75
C PHE A 179 -11.38 8.05 0.09
N GLY A 180 -11.78 6.97 -0.58
CA GLY A 180 -11.78 5.64 0.02
C GLY A 180 -10.39 5.02 -0.04
N ALA A 181 -10.07 4.21 0.96
CA ALA A 181 -8.86 3.42 1.05
C ALA A 181 -9.22 1.96 1.30
N THR A 182 -8.47 1.03 0.73
CA THR A 182 -8.58 -0.40 1.00
C THR A 182 -7.18 -0.95 1.26
N LEU A 183 -6.98 -1.53 2.44
CA LEU A 183 -5.83 -2.39 2.67
C LEU A 183 -5.98 -3.64 1.80
N VAL A 184 -5.18 -3.71 0.74
CA VAL A 184 -5.04 -4.93 -0.08
C VAL A 184 -4.29 -6.00 0.72
N SER A 185 -3.31 -5.55 1.51
CA SER A 185 -2.50 -6.32 2.46
C SER A 185 -2.00 -5.38 3.59
N PRO A 186 -1.36 -5.88 4.65
CA PRO A 186 -0.86 -5.03 5.75
C PRO A 186 0.18 -3.97 5.35
N SER A 187 0.79 -4.12 4.17
CA SER A 187 1.82 -3.23 3.62
C SER A 187 1.39 -2.51 2.35
N CYS A 188 0.10 -2.57 2.01
CA CYS A 188 -0.40 -2.01 0.77
C CYS A 188 -1.82 -1.45 0.89
N ILE A 189 -1.94 -0.15 0.60
CA ILE A 189 -3.23 0.53 0.47
C ILE A 189 -3.46 0.88 -0.99
N GLU A 190 -4.65 0.56 -1.48
CA GLU A 190 -5.20 1.07 -2.73
C GLU A 190 -6.26 2.13 -2.42
N TRP A 191 -6.16 3.28 -3.10
CA TRP A 191 -7.07 4.40 -2.93
C TRP A 191 -8.07 4.49 -4.08
N THR A 192 -9.24 5.07 -3.84
CA THR A 192 -10.27 5.28 -4.88
C THR A 192 -9.82 6.20 -6.00
N ASN A 193 -8.78 7.01 -5.78
CA ASN A 193 -8.13 7.81 -6.82
C ASN A 193 -7.04 7.05 -7.60
N THR A 194 -7.00 5.72 -7.48
CA THR A 194 -6.06 4.78 -8.12
C THR A 194 -4.61 4.87 -7.65
N THR A 195 -4.32 5.70 -6.64
CA THR A 195 -2.99 5.73 -6.04
C THR A 195 -2.76 4.51 -5.14
N ILE A 196 -1.50 4.10 -5.02
CA ILE A 196 -1.09 2.98 -4.18
C ILE A 196 -0.06 3.50 -3.18
N TRP A 197 -0.28 3.20 -1.90
CA TRP A 197 0.68 3.44 -0.84
C TRP A 197 1.26 2.12 -0.35
N THR A 198 2.57 2.09 -0.09
CA THR A 198 3.27 0.89 0.38
C THR A 198 4.10 1.17 1.62
N LYS A 199 4.35 0.15 2.46
CA LYS A 199 5.30 0.23 3.58
C LYS A 199 6.71 -0.14 3.12
#